data_AF-A0A969INV6-F1
#
_entry.id   AF-A0A969INV6-F1
#
_cell.length_a   1.000
_cell.length_b   1.000
_cell.length_c   1.000
_cell.angle_alpha   90.00
_cell.angle_beta   90.00
_cell.angle_gamma   90.00
#
_symmetry.space_group_name_H-M   'P 1'
#
loop_
_entity.id
_entity.type
_entity.pdbx_description
1 polymer ?
#
loop_
_entity_poly.entity_id
_entity_poly.type
_entity_poly.pdbx_seq_one_letter_code
_entity_poly.pdbx_strand_id
1 'polypeptide(L)'
;YGTGHRMPIKATRALLDAALSGKLKGQPMRTDPVFGFQVPTSLDGVDPAILNPRETWADKAAYDAQARALVDMFNKNFAKFEVHVDADVRAAAPTLKEAAE
;
A
#
# COMPACT_ATOMS: atom_id res chain seq x y z
N TYR A 1 0.18 -11.77 11.02
CA TYR A 1 -0.18 -13.16 10.64
C TYR A 1 -0.63 -13.87 11.91
N GLY A 2 -1.84 -14.43 11.95
CA GLY A 2 -2.43 -15.03 13.16
C GLY A 2 -3.63 -14.26 13.73
N THR A 3 -3.67 -12.94 13.60
CA THR A 3 -4.80 -12.08 14.05
C THR A 3 -5.68 -11.58 12.91
N GLY A 4 -5.07 -11.29 11.75
CA GLY A 4 -5.77 -10.88 10.53
C GLY A 4 -6.12 -12.06 9.62
N HIS A 5 -6.97 -11.80 8.63
CA HIS A 5 -7.45 -12.80 7.68
C HIS A 5 -6.81 -12.60 6.30
N ARG A 6 -6.83 -13.67 5.48
CA ARG A 6 -6.40 -13.57 4.08
C ARG A 6 -7.35 -12.66 3.31
N MET A 7 -6.79 -11.85 2.41
CA MET A 7 -7.57 -10.98 1.51
C MET A 7 -8.61 -11.80 0.73
N PRO A 8 -9.89 -11.39 0.70
CA PRO A 8 -10.93 -12.12 -0.02
C PRO A 8 -10.63 -12.20 -1.52
N ILE A 9 -10.69 -13.40 -2.09
CA ILE A 9 -10.41 -13.62 -3.53
C ILE A 9 -11.37 -12.85 -4.45
N LYS A 10 -12.60 -12.60 -3.99
CA LYS A 10 -13.57 -11.77 -4.71
C LYS A 10 -13.09 -10.32 -4.84
N ALA A 11 -12.51 -9.76 -3.77
CA ALA A 11 -11.98 -8.41 -3.78
C ALA A 11 -10.76 -8.29 -4.70
N THR A 12 -9.83 -9.25 -4.66
CA THR A 12 -8.66 -9.23 -5.56
C THR A 12 -9.04 -9.37 -7.03
N ARG A 13 -10.04 -10.21 -7.36
CA ARG A 13 -10.57 -10.31 -8.73
C ARG A 13 -11.24 -9.02 -9.19
N ALA A 14 -12.06 -8.40 -8.35
CA ALA A 14 -12.69 -7.12 -8.67
C ALA A 14 -11.66 -6.00 -8.92
N LEU A 15 -10.59 -5.94 -8.12
CA LEU A 15 -9.49 -4.99 -8.33
C LEU A 15 -8.75 -5.25 -9.65
N LEU A 16 -8.50 -6.52 -9.98
CA LEU A 16 -7.88 -6.90 -11.25
C LEU A 16 -8.77 -6.52 -12.44
N ASP A 17 -10.06 -6.85 -12.39
CA ASP A 17 -11.02 -6.52 -13.44
C ASP A 17 -11.12 -5.00 -13.64
N ALA A 18 -11.08 -4.22 -12.56
CA ALA A 18 -11.10 -2.77 -12.61
C ALA A 18 -9.81 -2.20 -13.24
N ALA A 19 -8.65 -2.80 -12.97
CA ALA A 19 -7.39 -2.43 -13.60
C ALA A 19 -7.40 -2.74 -15.10
N LEU A 20 -7.87 -3.92 -15.50
CA LEU A 20 -7.91 -4.37 -16.90
C LEU A 20 -8.95 -3.61 -17.73
N SER A 21 -10.12 -3.33 -17.17
CA SER A 21 -11.18 -2.56 -17.83
C SER A 21 -10.92 -1.06 -17.88
N GLY A 22 -9.89 -0.58 -17.18
CA GLY A 22 -9.58 0.84 -17.07
C GLY A 22 -10.52 1.61 -16.14
N LYS A 23 -11.40 0.95 -15.38
CA LYS A 23 -12.31 1.58 -14.41
C LYS A 23 -11.58 2.33 -13.29
N LEU A 24 -10.32 1.99 -13.03
CA LEU A 24 -9.47 2.72 -12.09
C LEU A 24 -8.96 4.06 -12.66
N LYS A 25 -9.00 4.27 -13.98
CA LYS A 25 -8.54 5.53 -14.59
C LYS A 25 -9.50 6.65 -14.21
N GLY A 26 -8.95 7.73 -13.67
CA GLY A 26 -9.73 8.92 -13.27
C GLY A 26 -10.55 8.74 -11.98
N GLN A 27 -10.43 7.60 -11.28
CA GLN A 27 -11.03 7.45 -9.95
C GLN A 27 -10.26 8.27 -8.92
N PRO A 28 -10.93 8.75 -7.85
CA PRO A 28 -10.24 9.37 -6.74
C PRO A 28 -9.28 8.39 -6.08
N MET A 29 -8.07 8.86 -5.82
CA MET A 29 -6.98 8.10 -5.26
C MET A 29 -6.42 8.85 -4.06
N ARG A 30 -6.07 8.13 -3.01
CA ARG A 30 -5.25 8.65 -1.91
C ARG A 30 -3.79 8.30 -2.17
N THR A 31 -2.89 9.14 -1.70
CA THR A 31 -1.47 8.76 -1.61
C THR A 31 -1.27 7.96 -0.33
N ASP A 32 -0.59 6.83 -0.42
CA ASP A 32 -0.18 6.08 0.76
C ASP A 32 0.90 6.86 1.54
N PRO A 33 0.71 7.14 2.85
CA PRO A 33 1.64 7.99 3.58
C PRO A 33 3.01 7.33 3.78
N VAL A 34 3.08 5.99 3.73
CA VAL A 34 4.31 5.23 4.00
C VAL A 34 5.04 4.87 2.69
N PHE A 35 4.29 4.44 1.68
CA PHE A 35 4.87 3.96 0.42
C PHE A 35 4.75 4.95 -0.74
N GLY A 36 3.97 6.02 -0.61
CA GLY A 36 3.87 7.08 -1.61
C GLY A 36 3.10 6.72 -2.89
N PHE A 37 2.60 5.49 -3.05
CA PHE A 37 1.80 5.11 -4.22
C PHE A 37 0.33 5.52 -4.10
N GLN A 38 -0.33 5.62 -5.25
CA GLN A 38 -1.75 5.94 -5.35
C GLN A 38 -2.60 4.69 -5.03
N VAL A 39 -3.62 4.87 -4.18
CA VAL A 39 -4.57 3.83 -3.79
C VAL A 39 -5.99 4.32 -4.06
N PRO A 40 -6.85 3.57 -4.77
CA PRO A 40 -8.22 4.00 -5.02
C PRO A 40 -8.97 4.15 -3.71
N THR A 41 -9.73 5.23 -3.56
CA THR A 41 -10.53 5.47 -2.34
C THR A 41 -11.78 4.58 -2.29
N SER A 42 -12.27 4.15 -3.45
CA SER A 42 -13.45 3.32 -3.60
C SER A 42 -13.39 2.50 -4.88
N LEU A 43 -14.01 1.32 -4.86
CA LEU A 43 -14.25 0.52 -6.05
C LEU A 43 -15.55 -0.28 -5.87
N ASP A 44 -16.42 -0.24 -6.87
CA ASP A 44 -17.68 -0.99 -6.83
C ASP A 44 -17.45 -2.47 -6.59
N GLY A 45 -18.15 -3.03 -5.62
CA GLY A 45 -18.02 -4.45 -5.25
C GLY A 45 -16.79 -4.77 -4.38
N VAL A 46 -16.05 -3.77 -3.92
CA VAL A 46 -14.95 -3.92 -2.95
C VAL A 46 -15.23 -3.09 -1.71
N ASP A 47 -15.06 -3.70 -0.53
CA ASP A 47 -15.17 -3.01 0.76
C ASP A 47 -14.10 -1.90 0.86
N PRO A 48 -14.50 -0.62 1.04
CA PRO A 48 -13.57 0.50 1.20
C PRO A 48 -12.56 0.30 2.33
N ALA A 49 -12.93 -0.43 3.41
CA ALA A 49 -12.01 -0.70 4.50
C ALA A 49 -10.78 -1.50 4.04
N ILE A 50 -10.92 -2.37 3.03
CA ILE A 50 -9.81 -3.16 2.47
C ILE A 50 -8.85 -2.29 1.65
N LEU A 51 -9.33 -1.17 1.10
CA LEU A 51 -8.52 -0.21 0.34
C LEU A 51 -7.67 0.69 1.24
N ASN A 52 -8.01 0.78 2.53
CA ASN A 52 -7.17 1.38 3.55
C ASN A 52 -6.76 0.33 4.60
N PRO A 53 -5.62 -0.36 4.43
CA PRO A 53 -5.26 -1.47 5.31
C PRO A 53 -5.15 -1.05 6.78
N ARG A 54 -4.79 0.20 7.08
CA ARG A 54 -4.82 0.75 8.44
C ARG A 54 -6.21 0.65 9.06
N GLU A 55 -7.28 0.76 8.27
CA GLU A 55 -8.66 0.62 8.74
C GLU A 55 -9.05 -0.81 9.13
N THR A 56 -8.37 -1.81 8.57
CA THR A 56 -8.62 -3.21 8.89
C THR A 56 -7.98 -3.69 10.19
N TRP A 57 -7.10 -2.88 10.78
CA TRP A 57 -6.44 -3.20 12.05
C TRP A 57 -7.25 -2.62 13.22
N ALA A 58 -7.43 -3.44 14.26
CA ALA A 58 -8.05 -2.99 15.51
C ALA A 58 -7.17 -1.97 16.24
N ASP A 59 -5.86 -2.19 16.24
CA ASP A 59 -4.86 -1.27 16.80
C ASP A 59 -4.10 -0.58 15.66
N LYS A 60 -4.33 0.72 15.53
CA LYS A 60 -3.70 1.56 14.50
C LYS A 60 -2.22 1.80 14.78
N ALA A 61 -1.84 1.90 16.05
CA ALA A 61 -0.44 2.07 16.43
C ALA A 61 0.37 0.80 16.12
N ALA A 62 -0.23 -0.37 16.32
CA ALA A 62 0.36 -1.64 15.91
C ALA A 62 0.55 -1.73 14.38
N TYR A 63 -0.44 -1.24 13.60
CA TYR A 63 -0.28 -1.12 12.15
C TYR A 63 0.88 -0.18 11.79
N ASP A 64 0.93 1.01 12.39
CA ASP A 64 1.97 2.01 12.10
C ASP A 64 3.37 1.47 12.45
N ALA A 65 3.50 0.70 13.54
CA ALA A 65 4.74 0.01 13.90
C ALA A 65 5.12 -1.09 12.88
N GLN A 66 4.15 -1.87 12.42
CA GLN A 66 4.39 -2.91 11.42
C GLN A 66 4.74 -2.32 10.04
N ALA A 67 4.09 -1.22 9.66
CA ALA A 67 4.40 -0.48 8.43
C ALA A 67 5.83 0.05 8.46
N ARG A 68 6.26 0.63 9.59
CA ARG A 68 7.66 1.06 9.80
C ARG A 68 8.65 -0.10 9.63
N ALA A 69 8.40 -1.22 10.31
CA ALA A 69 9.26 -2.40 10.20
C ALA A 69 9.35 -2.91 8.75
N LEU A 70 8.26 -2.86 7.99
CA LEU A 70 8.24 -3.25 6.58
C LEU A 70 9.08 -2.30 5.71
N VAL A 71 9.00 -0.99 5.92
CA VAL A 71 9.85 0.00 5.23
C VAL A 71 11.33 -0.27 5.48
N ASP A 72 11.72 -0.53 6.72
CA ASP A 72 13.11 -0.85 7.07
C ASP A 72 13.58 -2.12 6.35
N MET A 73 12.73 -3.14 6.24
CA MET A 73 13.03 -4.36 5.48
C MET A 73 13.23 -4.08 3.99
N PHE A 74 12.38 -3.23 3.40
CA PHE A 74 12.51 -2.81 1.99
C PHE A 74 13.83 -2.07 1.76
N ASN A 75 14.12 -1.06 2.58
CA ASN A 75 15.33 -0.23 2.44
C ASN A 75 16.59 -1.07 2.66
N LYS A 76 16.61 -1.95 3.67
CA LYS A 76 17.72 -2.87 3.92
C LYS A 76 17.96 -3.84 2.77
N ASN A 77 16.90 -4.36 2.16
CA ASN A 77 17.03 -5.22 0.98
C ASN A 77 17.53 -4.44 -0.24
N PHE A 78 17.02 -3.21 -0.42
CA PHE A 78 17.34 -2.36 -1.56
C PHE A 78 18.78 -1.85 -1.57
N ALA A 79 19.41 -1.67 -0.41
CA ALA A 79 20.82 -1.24 -0.30
C ALA A 79 21.79 -2.10 -1.14
N LYS A 80 21.46 -3.37 -1.39
CA LYS A 80 22.25 -4.28 -2.24
C LYS A 80 22.20 -3.91 -3.73
N PHE A 81 21.17 -3.19 -4.15
CA PHE A 81 20.87 -2.86 -5.55
C PHE A 81 21.02 -1.37 -5.84
N GLU A 82 21.30 -0.54 -4.84
CA GLU A 82 21.33 0.93 -4.96
C GLU A 82 22.31 1.43 -6.04
N VAL A 83 23.46 0.75 -6.21
CA VAL A 83 24.46 1.08 -7.23
C VAL A 83 24.07 0.65 -8.65
N HIS A 84 23.02 -0.17 -8.78
CA HIS A 84 22.56 -0.76 -10.04
C HIS A 84 21.30 -0.10 -10.59
N VAL A 85 20.80 0.95 -9.93
CA VAL A 85 19.55 1.61 -10.30
C VAL A 85 19.76 3.11 -10.54
N ASP A 86 18.89 3.68 -11.35
CA ASP A 86 18.90 5.12 -11.64
C ASP A 86 18.39 5.96 -10.45
N ALA A 87 18.39 7.28 -10.63
CA ALA A 87 17.90 8.20 -9.62
C ALA A 87 16.38 8.08 -9.39
N ASP A 88 15.60 7.73 -10.42
CA ASP A 88 14.14 7.68 -10.34
C ASP A 88 13.69 6.49 -9.48
N VAL A 89 14.32 5.33 -9.64
CA VAL A 89 14.07 4.14 -8.81
C VAL A 89 14.50 4.39 -7.36
N ARG A 90 15.60 5.11 -7.12
CA ARG A 90 16.01 5.51 -5.75
C ARG A 90 15.03 6.49 -5.12
N ALA A 91 14.50 7.44 -5.89
CA ALA A 91 13.52 8.41 -5.43
C ALA A 91 12.16 7.77 -5.07
N ALA A 92 11.84 6.59 -5.63
CA ALA A 92 10.64 5.83 -5.32
C ALA A 92 10.75 4.98 -4.03
N ALA A 93 11.88 5.05 -3.30
CA ALA A 93 12.04 4.35 -2.04
C ALA A 93 10.94 4.75 -1.03
N PRO A 94 10.37 3.79 -0.27
CA PRO A 94 9.40 4.10 0.75
C PRO A 94 10.03 5.02 1.78
N THR A 95 9.37 6.15 2.02
CA THR A 95 9.80 7.12 3.02
C THR A 95 8.86 7.00 4.19
N LEU A 96 9.42 6.92 5.40
CA LEU A 96 8.66 7.27 6.59
C LEU A 96 8.47 8.78 6.57
N LYS A 97 7.65 9.28 5.63
CA LYS A 97 6.95 10.52 5.90
C LYS A 97 6.16 10.18 7.14
N GLU A 98 6.55 10.80 8.26
CA GLU A 98 5.83 10.72 9.52
C GLU A 98 4.35 10.69 9.15
N ALA A 99 3.63 9.67 9.63
CA ALA A 99 2.18 9.61 9.50
C ALA A 99 1.65 10.93 10.07
N ALA A 100 1.54 11.93 9.19
CA ALA A 100 1.40 13.32 9.55
C ALA A 100 -0.09 13.52 9.78
N GLU A 101 -0.39 13.73 11.05
CA GLU A 101 -1.68 14.02 11.67
C GLU A 101 -2.68 12.86 11.79
#